data_AF-A0A7J8Q6Q7-F1
#
_entry.id   AF-A0A7J8Q6Q7-F1
#
_cell.length_a   1.000
_cell.length_b   1.000
_cell.length_c   1.000
_cell.angle_alpha   90.00
_cell.angle_beta   90.00
_cell.angle_gamma   90.00
#
_symmetry.space_group_name_H-M   'P 1'
#
loop_
_entity.id
_entity.type
_entity.pdbx_description
1 polymer ?
#
loop_
_entity_poly.entity_id
_entity_poly.type
_entity_poly.pdbx_seq_one_letter_code
_entity_poly.pdbx_strand_id
1 'polypeptide(L)'
;QVLRLVKPPLVWIVVEEKVASFETAEILRRTGVMYRHVVCTRSPSEPKDRGVHQRNAALEHIERHKVDGIVFFADDDNVYTVELFESLRTIRRFGTWPVAMLAPSKNKAILEGPVCNGSQVIGWHTNEKSKRLRRFHVDMSGFAFNSSILWDPKRWGRPYSNPIRQLDTVKEGFQETTFIEQVVEDESQMEGIIPGCSRIMNWHLHLDTSNLIYPKGWLLEKNLEITLAIK
;
A
#
# COMPACT_ATOMS: atom_id res chain seq x y z
N GLN A 1 -9.57 -8.30 8.46
CA GLN A 1 -10.94 -8.06 9.02
C GLN A 1 -11.48 -6.66 8.68
N VAL A 2 -10.66 -5.59 8.75
CA VAL A 2 -11.07 -4.20 8.48
C VAL A 2 -11.84 -4.02 7.17
N LEU A 3 -11.38 -4.61 6.06
CA LEU A 3 -12.03 -4.45 4.74
C LEU A 3 -13.50 -4.94 4.70
N ARG A 4 -13.90 -5.84 5.61
CA ARG A 4 -15.30 -6.30 5.73
C ARG A 4 -16.23 -5.24 6.28
N LEU A 5 -15.69 -4.26 6.99
CA LEU A 5 -16.42 -3.15 7.61
C LEU A 5 -16.50 -1.92 6.68
N VAL A 6 -15.70 -1.90 5.62
CA VAL A 6 -15.69 -0.83 4.63
C VAL A 6 -16.94 -0.94 3.77
N LYS A 7 -17.70 0.15 3.64
CA LYS A 7 -18.91 0.17 2.82
C LYS A 7 -18.55 -0.08 1.35
N PRO A 8 -19.35 -0.83 0.58
CA PRO A 8 -19.16 -0.95 -0.85
C PRO A 8 -19.40 0.40 -1.58
N PRO A 9 -18.83 0.61 -2.78
CA PRO A 9 -17.98 -0.34 -3.52
C PRO A 9 -16.54 -0.36 -2.98
N LEU A 10 -15.97 -1.57 -2.88
CA LEU A 10 -14.56 -1.84 -2.56
C LEU A 10 -14.16 -3.09 -3.35
N VAL A 11 -12.98 -3.07 -4.00
CA VAL A 11 -12.40 -4.26 -4.63
C VAL A 11 -11.01 -4.50 -4.06
N TRP A 12 -10.81 -5.65 -3.43
CA TRP A 12 -9.51 -6.05 -2.90
C TRP A 12 -8.73 -6.82 -3.96
N ILE A 13 -7.65 -6.23 -4.47
CA ILE A 13 -6.74 -6.92 -5.40
C ILE A 13 -5.63 -7.55 -4.59
N VAL A 14 -5.62 -8.89 -4.52
CA VAL A 14 -4.58 -9.66 -3.84
C VAL A 14 -3.70 -10.30 -4.90
N VAL A 15 -2.39 -10.09 -4.76
CA VAL A 15 -1.39 -10.58 -5.71
C VAL A 15 -0.50 -11.62 -5.02
N GLU A 16 -0.65 -12.88 -5.41
CA GLU A 16 0.24 -13.97 -4.96
C GLU A 16 1.43 -14.15 -5.92
N GLU A 17 2.55 -14.64 -5.40
CA GLU A 17 3.73 -14.95 -6.19
C GLU A 17 3.64 -16.37 -6.78
N LYS A 18 4.04 -16.54 -8.03
CA LYS A 18 4.16 -17.81 -8.79
C LYS A 18 2.83 -18.51 -9.08
N VAL A 19 2.04 -18.83 -8.07
CA VAL A 19 0.80 -19.60 -8.17
C VAL A 19 -0.24 -19.12 -7.17
N ALA A 20 -1.52 -19.22 -7.53
CA ALA A 20 -2.62 -19.02 -6.60
C ALA A 20 -2.71 -20.21 -5.63
N SER A 21 -2.57 -19.95 -4.33
CA SER A 21 -2.66 -20.99 -3.30
C SER A 21 -4.11 -21.30 -2.94
N PHE A 22 -4.35 -22.50 -2.40
CA PHE A 22 -5.67 -22.86 -1.87
C PHE A 22 -6.00 -22.01 -0.64
N GLU A 23 -5.02 -21.80 0.23
CA GLU A 23 -5.13 -21.06 1.48
C GLU A 23 -5.59 -19.61 1.26
N THR A 24 -4.91 -18.87 0.37
CA THR A 24 -5.28 -17.49 0.06
C THR A 24 -6.64 -17.44 -0.63
N ALA A 25 -6.91 -18.35 -1.58
CA ALA A 25 -8.20 -18.40 -2.27
C ALA A 25 -9.36 -18.70 -1.30
N GLU A 26 -9.16 -19.58 -0.31
CA GLU A 26 -10.13 -19.89 0.73
C GLU A 26 -10.39 -18.67 1.64
N ILE A 27 -9.33 -17.98 2.08
CA ILE A 27 -9.45 -16.76 2.89
C ILE A 27 -10.29 -15.72 2.13
N LEU A 28 -9.95 -15.45 0.87
CA LEU A 28 -10.64 -14.47 0.04
C LEU A 28 -12.13 -14.78 -0.10
N ARG A 29 -12.48 -16.03 -0.41
CA ARG A 29 -13.88 -16.49 -0.51
C ARG A 29 -14.66 -16.31 0.79
N ARG A 30 -14.03 -16.59 1.93
CA ARG A 30 -14.67 -16.48 3.25
C ARG A 30 -14.86 -15.04 3.73
N THR A 31 -14.12 -14.07 3.17
CA THR A 31 -14.22 -12.67 3.63
C THR A 31 -15.55 -12.00 3.30
N GLY A 32 -16.17 -12.39 2.18
CA GLY A 32 -17.34 -11.70 1.60
C GLY A 32 -17.02 -10.33 0.98
N VAL A 33 -15.75 -9.93 0.92
CA VAL A 33 -15.30 -8.70 0.24
C VAL A 33 -15.13 -9.02 -1.25
N MET A 34 -15.59 -8.14 -2.14
CA MET A 34 -15.32 -8.29 -3.57
C MET A 34 -13.80 -8.25 -3.80
N TYR A 35 -13.26 -9.25 -4.48
CA TYR A 35 -11.81 -9.36 -4.66
C TYR A 35 -11.44 -9.72 -6.10
N ARG A 36 -10.18 -9.44 -6.45
CA ARG A 36 -9.51 -10.01 -7.63
C ARG A 36 -8.24 -10.68 -7.16
N HIS A 37 -8.14 -11.98 -7.43
CA HIS A 37 -6.96 -12.76 -7.12
C HIS A 37 -6.06 -12.80 -8.37
N VAL A 38 -4.92 -12.13 -8.31
CA VAL A 38 -3.94 -11.99 -9.41
C VAL A 38 -2.67 -12.76 -9.04
N VAL A 39 -1.99 -13.31 -10.04
CA VAL A 39 -0.71 -14.02 -9.84
C VAL A 39 0.41 -13.25 -10.53
N CYS A 40 1.47 -12.96 -9.77
CA CYS A 40 2.72 -12.42 -10.28
C CYS A 40 3.67 -13.57 -10.64
N THR A 41 3.94 -13.78 -11.92
CA THR A 41 4.85 -14.84 -12.39
C THR A 41 6.30 -14.37 -12.56
N ARG A 42 6.58 -13.08 -12.33
CA ARG A 42 7.94 -12.54 -12.42
C ARG A 42 8.72 -12.88 -11.16
N SER A 43 9.88 -13.50 -11.35
CA SER A 43 10.83 -13.74 -10.27
C SER A 43 11.53 -12.43 -9.90
N PRO A 44 11.58 -12.07 -8.61
CA PRO A 44 12.35 -10.92 -8.15
C PRO A 44 13.85 -11.14 -8.39
N SER A 45 14.56 -10.08 -8.79
CA SER A 45 16.03 -10.08 -8.83
C SER A 45 16.61 -10.11 -7.43
N GLU A 46 16.03 -9.33 -6.50
CA GLU A 46 16.36 -9.36 -5.07
C GLU A 46 15.10 -9.55 -4.20
N PRO A 47 15.22 -10.10 -2.98
CA PRO A 47 14.08 -10.27 -2.07
C PRO A 47 13.32 -8.98 -1.77
N LYS A 48 14.01 -7.83 -1.75
CA LYS A 48 13.42 -6.50 -1.52
C LYS A 48 12.50 -6.07 -2.67
N ASP A 49 12.69 -6.62 -3.87
CA ASP A 49 11.92 -6.28 -5.07
C ASP A 49 10.61 -7.07 -5.17
N ARG A 50 10.36 -8.00 -4.23
CA ARG A 50 9.11 -8.77 -4.17
C ARG A 50 7.89 -7.85 -4.15
N GLY A 51 7.84 -6.88 -3.24
CA GLY A 51 6.70 -5.95 -3.18
C GLY A 51 6.48 -5.17 -4.50
N VAL A 52 7.55 -4.87 -5.24
CA VAL A 52 7.51 -4.09 -6.48
C VAL A 52 6.80 -4.85 -7.59
N HIS A 53 7.15 -6.11 -7.85
CA HIS A 53 6.55 -6.87 -8.93
C HIS A 53 5.06 -7.17 -8.67
N GLN A 54 4.69 -7.48 -7.44
CA GLN A 54 3.31 -7.71 -7.02
C GLN A 54 2.46 -6.46 -7.28
N ARG A 55 2.91 -5.29 -6.80
CA ARG A 55 2.20 -4.01 -7.04
C ARG A 55 2.10 -3.69 -8.52
N ASN A 56 3.15 -3.95 -9.30
CA ASN A 56 3.11 -3.77 -10.76
C ASN A 56 2.11 -4.68 -11.47
N ALA A 57 1.98 -5.93 -11.04
CA ALA A 57 0.96 -6.85 -11.58
C ALA A 57 -0.46 -6.35 -11.27
N ALA A 58 -0.70 -5.79 -10.08
CA ALA A 58 -1.98 -5.14 -9.76
C ALA A 58 -2.22 -3.89 -10.62
N LEU A 59 -1.21 -3.03 -10.82
CA LEU A 59 -1.31 -1.84 -11.67
C LEU A 59 -1.62 -2.21 -13.12
N GLU A 60 -0.93 -3.21 -13.68
CA GLU A 60 -1.22 -3.74 -15.01
C GLU A 60 -2.64 -4.30 -15.10
N HIS A 61 -3.08 -5.02 -14.08
CA HIS A 61 -4.44 -5.54 -14.02
C HIS A 61 -5.49 -4.41 -14.04
N ILE A 62 -5.27 -3.35 -13.26
CA ILE A 62 -6.15 -2.17 -13.22
C ILE A 62 -6.17 -1.46 -14.57
N GLU A 63 -5.01 -1.24 -15.17
CA GLU A 63 -4.85 -0.56 -16.46
C GLU A 63 -5.52 -1.34 -17.60
N ARG A 64 -5.25 -2.64 -17.69
CA ARG A 64 -5.79 -3.53 -18.74
C ARG A 64 -7.31 -3.62 -18.70
N HIS A 65 -7.89 -3.68 -17.51
CA HIS A 65 -9.33 -3.82 -17.32
C HIS A 65 -10.04 -2.49 -17.08
N LYS A 66 -9.31 -1.36 -17.12
CA LYS A 66 -9.80 0.00 -16.86
C LYS A 66 -10.67 0.06 -15.60
N VAL A 67 -10.17 -0.53 -14.51
CA VAL A 67 -10.93 -0.57 -13.25
C VAL A 67 -10.98 0.85 -12.70
N ASP A 68 -12.16 1.46 -12.73
CA ASP A 68 -12.37 2.84 -12.29
C ASP A 68 -12.50 2.92 -10.76
N GLY A 69 -11.84 3.91 -10.15
CA GLY A 69 -11.84 4.12 -8.70
C GLY A 69 -10.54 4.72 -8.16
N ILE A 70 -10.35 4.60 -6.85
CA ILE A 70 -9.15 5.06 -6.13
C ILE A 70 -8.25 3.87 -5.83
N VAL A 71 -7.00 3.94 -6.29
CA VAL A 71 -5.97 2.94 -6.04
C VAL A 71 -5.26 3.29 -4.74
N PHE A 72 -5.24 2.33 -3.81
CA PHE A 72 -4.57 2.45 -2.53
C PHE A 72 -3.70 1.20 -2.30
N PHE A 73 -2.41 1.40 -1.99
CA PHE A 73 -1.50 0.30 -1.66
C PHE A 73 -1.63 -0.02 -0.17
N ALA A 74 -2.20 -1.17 0.14
CA ALA A 74 -2.35 -1.66 1.49
C ALA A 74 -1.50 -2.92 1.69
N ASP A 75 -0.35 -2.77 2.35
CA ASP A 75 0.47 -3.90 2.79
C ASP A 75 -0.28 -4.68 3.89
N ASP A 76 0.03 -5.98 4.03
CA ASP A 76 -0.76 -6.96 4.78
C ASP A 76 -0.48 -6.98 6.30
N ASP A 77 0.59 -6.35 6.73
CA ASP A 77 1.02 -6.15 8.12
C ASP A 77 0.58 -4.81 8.73
N ASN A 78 0.05 -3.90 7.91
CA ASN A 78 -0.37 -2.57 8.33
C ASN A 78 -1.74 -2.55 9.03
N VAL A 79 -1.92 -1.54 9.88
CA VAL A 79 -3.17 -1.27 10.60
C VAL A 79 -3.87 -0.07 9.99
N TYR A 80 -5.17 -0.22 9.70
CA TYR A 80 -5.97 0.80 9.03
C TYR A 80 -7.26 1.09 9.80
N THR A 81 -7.60 2.37 9.95
CA THR A 81 -8.94 2.77 10.40
C THR A 81 -9.95 2.60 9.28
N VAL A 82 -11.23 2.34 9.62
CA VAL A 82 -12.33 2.34 8.62
C VAL A 82 -12.52 3.74 8.03
N GLU A 83 -12.30 4.79 8.82
CA GLU A 83 -12.41 6.19 8.40
C GLU A 83 -11.44 6.55 7.26
N LEU A 84 -10.27 5.93 7.21
CA LEU A 84 -9.35 6.09 6.09
C LEU A 84 -10.06 5.82 4.77
N PHE A 85 -10.75 4.67 4.67
CA PHE A 85 -11.40 4.24 3.44
C PHE A 85 -12.56 5.15 3.03
N GLU A 86 -13.26 5.77 3.98
CA GLU A 86 -14.25 6.80 3.67
C GLU A 86 -13.57 8.07 3.13
N SER A 87 -12.44 8.45 3.72
CA SER A 87 -11.65 9.61 3.26
C SER A 87 -11.07 9.40 1.86
N LEU A 88 -10.60 8.17 1.53
CA LEU A 88 -10.08 7.83 0.20
C LEU A 88 -11.10 8.13 -0.91
N ARG A 89 -12.39 7.97 -0.64
CA ARG A 89 -13.47 8.21 -1.63
C ARG A 89 -13.59 9.67 -2.06
N THR A 90 -13.03 10.59 -1.29
CA THR A 90 -13.08 12.02 -1.58
C THR A 90 -11.96 12.48 -2.51
N ILE A 91 -10.97 11.61 -2.76
CA ILE A 91 -9.82 11.89 -3.63
C ILE A 91 -10.29 12.11 -5.07
N ARG A 92 -9.86 13.22 -5.66
CA ARG A 92 -10.11 13.58 -7.05
C ARG A 92 -8.99 13.09 -7.95
N ARG A 93 -7.74 13.37 -7.56
CA ARG A 93 -6.54 13.04 -8.35
C ARG A 93 -5.54 12.24 -7.56
N PHE A 94 -4.95 12.82 -6.53
CA PHE A 94 -3.91 12.22 -5.70
C PHE A 94 -4.07 12.70 -4.27
N GLY A 95 -4.37 11.80 -3.35
CA GLY A 95 -4.55 12.08 -1.93
C GLY A 95 -3.37 11.59 -1.10
N THR A 96 -2.99 12.34 -0.08
CA THR A 96 -1.92 11.95 0.86
C THR A 96 -2.24 12.35 2.31
N TRP A 97 -1.68 11.63 3.27
CA TRP A 97 -1.88 11.82 4.71
C TRP A 97 -0.67 11.33 5.53
N PRO A 98 -0.59 11.71 6.81
CA PRO A 98 0.48 11.22 7.69
C PRO A 98 0.33 9.74 8.05
N VAL A 99 1.47 9.06 8.08
CA VAL A 99 1.64 7.66 8.47
C VAL A 99 2.58 7.57 9.65
N ALA A 100 2.20 6.78 10.65
CA ALA A 100 3.10 6.41 11.74
C ALA A 100 3.69 5.01 11.49
N MET A 101 5.01 4.89 11.51
CA MET A 101 5.71 3.62 11.37
C MET A 101 6.39 3.27 12.69
N LEU A 102 6.21 2.04 13.17
CA LEU A 102 6.89 1.57 14.38
C LEU A 102 8.25 0.96 14.01
N ALA A 103 9.33 1.57 14.48
CA ALA A 103 10.67 1.04 14.27
C ALA A 103 10.95 -0.14 15.25
N PRO A 104 11.31 -1.35 14.78
CA PRO A 104 11.47 -2.55 15.60
C PRO A 104 12.44 -2.41 16.78
N SER A 105 13.47 -1.59 16.62
CA SER A 105 14.63 -1.57 17.52
C SER A 105 14.73 -0.35 18.43
N LYS A 106 13.81 0.63 18.34
CA LYS A 106 14.04 1.97 18.93
C LYS A 106 12.96 2.50 19.87
N ASN A 107 11.88 1.77 20.16
CA ASN A 107 10.70 2.33 20.88
C ASN A 107 10.29 3.72 20.35
N LYS A 108 10.54 3.98 19.06
CA LYS A 108 10.37 5.28 18.43
C LYS A 108 9.42 5.12 17.26
N ALA A 109 8.35 5.90 17.27
CA ALA A 109 7.49 6.06 16.11
C ALA A 109 8.15 7.02 15.12
N ILE A 110 8.31 6.58 13.87
CA ILE A 110 8.65 7.45 12.77
C ILE A 110 7.34 8.03 12.24
N LEU A 111 7.25 9.35 12.13
CA LEU A 111 6.11 10.03 11.55
C LEU A 111 6.54 10.64 10.23
N GLU A 112 5.87 10.25 9.15
CA GLU A 112 6.08 10.82 7.80
C GLU A 112 4.74 11.24 7.20
N GLY A 113 4.71 12.36 6.49
CA GLY A 113 3.49 12.82 5.85
C GLY A 113 3.54 14.25 5.34
N PRO A 114 2.45 14.70 4.69
CA PRO A 114 2.32 16.05 4.19
C PRO A 114 2.09 17.05 5.32
N VAL A 115 2.58 18.27 5.12
CA VAL A 115 2.19 19.47 5.88
C VAL A 115 1.20 20.23 5.03
N CYS A 116 0.02 20.55 5.59
CA CYS A 116 -1.10 21.06 4.80
C CYS A 116 -1.65 22.38 5.34
N ASN A 117 -2.02 23.29 4.42
CA ASN A 117 -2.86 24.45 4.72
C ASN A 117 -4.26 24.18 4.15
N GLY A 118 -5.21 23.84 5.02
CA GLY A 118 -6.48 23.23 4.57
C GLY A 118 -6.20 21.88 3.89
N SER A 119 -6.69 21.69 2.66
CA SER A 119 -6.39 20.50 1.85
C SER A 119 -5.15 20.66 0.96
N GLN A 120 -4.54 21.85 0.91
CA GLN A 120 -3.37 22.09 0.06
C GLN A 120 -2.11 21.57 0.74
N VAL A 121 -1.34 20.73 0.04
CA VAL A 121 -0.02 20.28 0.50
C VAL A 121 0.98 21.42 0.29
N ILE A 122 1.63 21.86 1.38
CA ILE A 122 2.60 22.97 1.38
C ILE A 122 4.02 22.52 1.75
N GLY A 123 4.20 21.24 2.04
CA GLY A 123 5.48 20.65 2.39
C GLY A 123 5.32 19.25 2.98
N TRP A 124 6.39 18.77 3.60
CA TRP A 124 6.48 17.40 4.08
C TRP A 124 7.21 17.35 5.43
N HIS A 125 6.76 16.45 6.31
CA HIS A 125 7.35 16.19 7.61
C HIS A 125 7.98 14.79 7.65
N THR A 126 9.17 14.68 8.22
CA THR A 126 9.74 13.42 8.69
C THR A 126 10.59 13.66 9.92
N ASN A 127 10.45 12.78 10.93
CA ASN A 127 11.32 12.76 12.11
C ASN A 127 12.50 11.76 11.96
N GLU A 128 12.71 11.24 10.75
CA GLU A 128 13.80 10.34 10.37
C GLU A 128 14.84 11.08 9.50
N LYS A 129 16.02 11.34 10.09
CA LYS A 129 17.05 12.18 9.46
C LYS A 129 17.67 11.55 8.22
N SER A 130 17.75 10.21 8.16
CA SER A 130 18.35 9.48 7.03
C SER A 130 17.56 9.65 5.72
N LYS A 131 16.26 9.98 5.82
CA LYS A 131 15.33 10.04 4.71
C LYS A 131 15.13 11.45 4.13
N ARG A 132 15.88 12.46 4.59
CA ARG A 132 15.76 13.89 4.21
C ARG A 132 16.08 14.23 2.74
N LEU A 133 16.71 13.32 2.00
CA LEU A 133 17.06 13.54 0.59
C LEU A 133 15.91 13.21 -0.37
N ARG A 134 14.81 12.66 0.13
CA ARG A 134 13.63 12.34 -0.67
C ARG A 134 12.81 13.60 -0.94
N ARG A 135 12.29 13.73 -2.16
CA ARG A 135 11.38 14.82 -2.52
C ARG A 135 10.05 14.69 -1.78
N PHE A 136 9.48 13.49 -1.79
CA PHE A 136 8.22 13.17 -1.12
C PHE A 136 8.50 12.34 0.14
N HIS A 137 8.20 12.87 1.33
CA HIS A 137 8.32 12.12 2.59
C HIS A 137 7.01 11.42 2.93
N VAL A 138 6.78 10.32 2.22
CA VAL A 138 5.58 9.49 2.38
C VAL A 138 5.97 8.02 2.37
N ASP A 139 5.19 7.21 3.07
CA ASP A 139 5.23 5.75 3.04
C ASP A 139 4.32 5.22 1.91
N MET A 140 4.54 3.98 1.44
CA MET A 140 3.71 3.38 0.39
C MET A 140 2.21 3.38 0.72
N SER A 141 1.85 3.29 2.00
CA SER A 141 0.48 3.35 2.50
C SER A 141 -0.01 4.76 2.86
N GLY A 142 0.78 5.81 2.58
CA GLY A 142 0.47 7.21 2.90
C GLY A 142 -0.13 8.00 1.75
N PHE A 143 -0.46 7.34 0.64
CA PHE A 143 -1.08 7.98 -0.51
C PHE A 143 -2.03 7.05 -1.27
N ALA A 144 -2.91 7.65 -2.06
CA ALA A 144 -3.79 6.98 -3.00
C ALA A 144 -4.08 7.89 -4.19
N PHE A 145 -4.45 7.31 -5.33
CA PHE A 145 -4.63 8.09 -6.57
C PHE A 145 -5.74 7.56 -7.45
N ASN A 146 -6.24 8.41 -8.34
CA ASN A 146 -7.29 8.06 -9.28
C ASN A 146 -6.78 7.06 -10.32
N SER A 147 -7.42 5.90 -10.44
CA SER A 147 -6.97 4.80 -11.31
C SER A 147 -6.95 5.19 -12.79
N SER A 148 -7.79 6.15 -13.21
CA SER A 148 -7.80 6.64 -14.59
C SER A 148 -6.49 7.31 -15.02
N ILE A 149 -5.62 7.68 -14.08
CA ILE A 149 -4.25 8.14 -14.38
C ILE A 149 -3.46 7.04 -15.12
N LEU A 150 -3.77 5.76 -14.86
CA LEU A 150 -3.10 4.61 -15.48
C LEU A 150 -3.57 4.34 -16.92
N TRP A 151 -4.87 4.54 -17.21
CA TRP A 151 -5.48 4.07 -18.46
C TRP A 151 -6.15 5.15 -19.32
N ASP A 152 -6.22 6.39 -18.85
CA ASP A 152 -6.69 7.58 -19.58
C ASP A 152 -5.72 8.75 -19.41
N PRO A 153 -4.50 8.67 -19.98
CA PRO A 153 -3.47 9.70 -19.82
C PRO A 153 -3.89 11.07 -20.38
N LYS A 154 -4.81 11.10 -21.35
CA LYS A 154 -5.30 12.33 -21.99
C LYS A 154 -6.10 13.18 -21.00
N ARG A 155 -6.92 12.56 -20.15
CA ARG A 155 -7.69 13.24 -19.09
C ARG A 155 -6.79 14.03 -18.13
N TRP A 156 -5.56 13.58 -17.93
CA TRP A 156 -4.63 14.13 -16.95
C TRP A 156 -3.50 14.94 -17.58
N GLY A 157 -3.58 15.25 -18.88
CA GLY A 157 -2.59 16.05 -19.59
C GLY A 157 -1.20 15.42 -19.66
N ARG A 158 -1.07 14.09 -19.51
CA ARG A 158 0.24 13.43 -19.50
C ARG A 158 0.80 13.31 -20.93
N PRO A 159 1.98 13.89 -21.22
CA PRO A 159 2.57 13.85 -22.56
C PRO A 159 3.19 12.48 -22.91
N TYR A 160 3.56 11.67 -21.92
CA TYR A 160 4.21 10.38 -22.11
C TYR A 160 3.24 9.20 -21.89
N SER A 161 3.24 8.25 -22.83
CA SER A 161 2.40 7.03 -22.79
C SER A 161 3.08 5.84 -22.12
N ASN A 162 4.22 6.04 -21.45
CA ASN A 162 4.87 4.95 -20.73
C ASN A 162 3.99 4.48 -19.56
N PRO A 163 3.83 3.16 -19.36
CA PRO A 163 3.06 2.63 -18.24
C PRO A 163 3.64 3.10 -16.91
N ILE A 164 2.78 3.57 -16.01
CA ILE A 164 3.19 3.94 -14.66
C ILE A 164 3.46 2.67 -13.86
N ARG A 165 4.71 2.46 -13.45
CA ARG A 165 5.16 1.27 -12.73
C ARG A 165 6.17 1.63 -11.65
N GLN A 166 6.22 0.81 -10.62
CA GLN A 166 7.29 0.79 -9.65
C GLN A 166 8.55 0.22 -10.30
N LEU A 167 9.68 0.90 -10.14
CA LEU A 167 10.97 0.49 -10.72
C LEU A 167 11.68 -0.45 -9.74
N ASP A 168 12.39 -1.45 -10.24
CA ASP A 168 13.15 -2.44 -9.46
C ASP A 168 14.63 -2.05 -9.26
N THR A 169 15.10 -1.02 -9.95
CA THR A 169 16.48 -0.52 -9.87
C THR A 169 16.67 0.64 -8.90
N VAL A 170 15.64 0.97 -8.12
CA VAL A 170 15.61 2.16 -7.27
C VAL A 170 16.38 1.94 -5.99
N LYS A 171 17.12 2.97 -5.56
CA LYS A 171 17.80 2.97 -4.27
C LYS A 171 16.78 2.85 -3.12
N GLU A 172 17.14 2.07 -2.11
CA GLU A 172 16.32 1.89 -0.91
C GLU A 172 15.81 3.24 -0.36
N GLY A 173 14.50 3.29 -0.09
CA GLY A 173 13.80 4.48 0.40
C GLY A 173 13.31 5.46 -0.67
N PHE A 174 13.68 5.31 -1.96
CA PHE A 174 13.25 6.21 -3.03
C PHE A 174 12.09 5.65 -3.87
N GLN A 175 11.53 4.51 -3.49
CA GLN A 175 10.50 3.82 -4.27
C GLN A 175 9.23 4.65 -4.42
N GLU A 176 8.74 5.22 -3.32
CA GLU A 176 7.55 6.06 -3.30
C GLU A 176 7.79 7.33 -4.11
N THR A 177 8.95 7.96 -3.95
CA THR A 177 9.28 9.19 -4.68
C THR A 177 9.27 8.96 -6.19
N THR A 178 10.00 7.94 -6.67
CA THR A 178 10.10 7.65 -8.11
C THR A 178 8.76 7.20 -8.72
N PHE A 179 7.88 6.58 -7.93
CA PHE A 179 6.53 6.28 -8.37
C PHE A 179 5.66 7.53 -8.47
N ILE A 180 5.66 8.37 -7.43
CA ILE A 180 4.81 9.57 -7.37
C ILE A 180 5.16 10.56 -8.49
N GLU A 181 6.45 10.72 -8.82
CA GLU A 181 6.92 11.56 -9.93
C GLU A 181 6.38 11.11 -11.30
N GLN A 182 5.92 9.87 -11.44
CA GLN A 182 5.24 9.40 -12.66
C GLN A 182 3.75 9.72 -12.68
N VAL A 183 3.13 9.88 -11.51
CA VAL A 183 1.68 10.05 -11.30
C VAL A 183 1.28 11.54 -11.28
N VAL A 184 2.10 12.37 -10.65
CA VAL A 184 1.90 13.82 -10.51
C VAL A 184 3.19 14.59 -10.77
N GLU A 185 3.05 15.81 -11.28
CA GLU A 185 4.17 16.70 -11.61
C GLU A 185 4.77 17.34 -10.35
N ASP A 186 3.90 17.82 -9.45
CA ASP A 186 4.25 18.47 -8.19
C ASP A 186 3.08 18.44 -7.19
N GLU A 187 3.33 18.99 -6.00
CA GLU A 187 2.41 19.08 -4.87
C GLU A 187 1.10 19.83 -5.19
N SER A 188 1.06 20.68 -6.22
CA SER A 188 -0.18 21.36 -6.64
C SER A 188 -1.26 20.40 -7.14
N GLN A 189 -0.84 19.18 -7.53
CA GLN A 189 -1.71 18.11 -8.00
C GLN A 189 -2.11 17.13 -6.89
N MET A 190 -1.67 17.40 -5.65
CA MET A 190 -1.93 16.60 -4.47
C MET A 190 -2.95 17.28 -3.55
N GLU A 191 -3.75 16.47 -2.86
CA GLU A 191 -4.63 16.93 -1.80
C GLU A 191 -4.36 16.18 -0.50
N GLY A 192 -4.30 16.93 0.59
CA GLY A 192 -4.30 16.37 1.93
C GLY A 192 -5.66 15.80 2.27
N ILE A 193 -5.75 14.50 2.55
CA ILE A 193 -7.03 13.93 3.03
C ILE A 193 -7.24 14.33 4.49
N ILE A 194 -8.46 14.78 4.79
CA ILE A 194 -8.83 15.52 6.02
C ILE A 194 -8.15 16.90 6.08
N PRO A 195 -8.92 17.99 6.30
CA PRO A 195 -8.34 19.33 6.42
C PRO A 195 -7.20 19.41 7.45
N GLY A 196 -6.08 19.97 7.00
CA GLY A 196 -4.89 20.20 7.82
C GLY A 196 -3.97 18.99 7.99
N CYS A 197 -4.26 17.84 7.37
CA CYS A 197 -3.42 16.63 7.47
C CYS A 197 -3.10 16.27 8.93
N SER A 198 -4.08 16.45 9.81
CA SER A 198 -3.90 16.51 11.25
C SER A 198 -4.08 15.16 11.96
N ARG A 199 -4.43 14.10 11.22
CA ARG A 199 -4.81 12.80 11.77
C ARG A 199 -4.04 11.67 11.11
N ILE A 200 -3.54 10.77 11.95
CA ILE A 200 -2.94 9.51 11.54
C ILE A 200 -4.05 8.46 11.50
N MET A 201 -4.23 7.84 10.33
CA MET A 201 -5.32 6.88 10.08
C MET A 201 -4.83 5.49 9.67
N ASN A 202 -3.52 5.35 9.49
CA ASN A 202 -2.83 4.10 9.24
C ASN A 202 -1.48 4.05 9.97
N TRP A 203 -1.10 2.84 10.32
CA TRP A 203 0.17 2.54 10.98
C TRP A 203 0.87 1.42 10.24
N HIS A 204 2.16 1.63 9.98
CA HIS A 204 3.02 0.60 9.42
C HIS A 204 3.70 -0.18 10.55
N LEU A 205 3.40 -1.48 10.63
CA LEU A 205 4.00 -2.38 11.59
C LEU A 205 5.05 -3.22 10.90
N HIS A 206 6.32 -3.06 11.26
CA HIS A 206 7.35 -3.91 10.69
C HIS A 206 7.36 -5.28 11.40
N LEU A 207 6.72 -6.27 10.80
CA LEU A 207 6.69 -7.64 11.29
C LEU A 207 7.68 -8.50 10.48
N ASP A 208 8.83 -8.84 11.08
CA ASP A 208 9.77 -9.77 10.45
C ASP A 208 9.29 -11.22 10.61
N THR A 209 8.75 -11.79 9.54
CA THR A 209 8.25 -13.18 9.52
C THR A 209 9.18 -14.14 8.79
N SER A 210 10.43 -13.74 8.51
CA SER A 210 11.35 -14.47 7.61
C SER A 210 11.61 -15.93 8.00
N ASN A 211 11.31 -16.33 9.25
CA ASN A 211 11.55 -17.69 9.77
C ASN A 211 10.28 -18.46 10.21
N LEU A 212 9.07 -17.97 9.90
CA LEU A 212 7.84 -18.66 10.32
C LEU A 212 7.39 -19.69 9.26
N ILE A 213 7.42 -20.97 9.63
CA ILE A 213 6.81 -22.06 8.86
C ILE A 213 5.31 -22.07 9.20
N TYR A 214 4.48 -21.58 8.28
CA TYR A 214 3.03 -21.67 8.44
C TYR A 214 2.54 -23.07 8.05
N PRO A 215 1.71 -23.72 8.89
CA PRO A 215 1.14 -25.02 8.56
C PRO A 215 0.21 -24.93 7.36
N LYS A 216 0.28 -25.92 6.46
CA LYS A 216 -0.64 -26.03 5.32
C LYS A 216 -2.08 -26.15 5.81
N GLY A 217 -2.98 -25.37 5.23
CA GLY A 217 -4.38 -25.32 5.64
C GLY A 217 -4.62 -24.95 7.12
N TRP A 218 -3.65 -24.34 7.81
CA TRP A 218 -3.70 -24.09 9.25
C TRP A 218 -3.84 -25.34 10.13
N LEU A 219 -3.41 -26.50 9.61
CA LEU A 219 -3.44 -27.77 10.32
C LEU A 219 -2.04 -28.14 10.81
N LEU A 220 -1.91 -28.34 12.12
CA LEU A 220 -0.67 -28.86 12.70
C LEU A 220 -0.43 -30.29 12.18
N GLU A 221 0.75 -30.56 11.62
CA GLU A 221 1.12 -31.92 11.20
C GLU A 221 1.28 -32.87 12.40
N LYS A 222 1.57 -32.32 13.58
CA LYS A 222 1.67 -33.04 14.86
C LYS A 222 0.99 -32.24 15.97
N ASN A 223 0.41 -32.94 16.94
CA ASN A 223 -0.16 -32.30 18.12
C ASN A 223 0.92 -31.51 18.89
N LEU A 224 0.51 -30.40 19.51
CA LEU A 224 1.40 -29.64 20.39
C LEU A 224 1.79 -30.50 21.59
N GLU A 225 3.09 -30.51 21.89
CA GLU A 225 3.60 -31.14 23.09
C GLU A 225 3.47 -30.19 24.29
N ILE A 226 3.25 -30.75 25.48
CA ILE A 226 3.18 -29.96 26.71
C ILE A 226 4.59 -29.47 27.04
N THR A 227 4.86 -28.17 26.83
CA THR A 227 6.11 -27.52 27.25
C THR A 227 6.02 -26.91 28.64
N LEU A 228 4.81 -26.50 29.05
CA LEU A 228 4.50 -25.95 30.36
C LEU A 228 3.18 -26.56 30.86
N ALA A 229 3.26 -27.40 31.88
CA ALA A 229 2.08 -28.01 32.50
C ALA A 229 1.33 -27.00 33.38
N ILE A 230 0.00 -27.04 33.30
CA ILE A 230 -0.88 -26.32 34.23
C ILE A 230 -0.72 -26.96 35.62
N LYS A 231 -0.56 -26.12 36.65
CA LYS A 231 -0.52 -26.58 38.06
C LYS A 231 -1.91 -26.95 38.57
#